data_AF-S7RRT0-F1
#
_entry.id   AF-S7RRT0-F1
#
_cell.length_a   1.000
_cell.length_b   1.000
_cell.length_c   1.000
_cell.angle_alpha   90.00
_cell.angle_beta   90.00
_cell.angle_gamma   90.00
#
_symmetry.space_group_name_H-M   'P 1'
#
loop_
_entity.id
_entity.type
_entity.pdbx_description
1 polymer ?
#
loop_
_entity_poly.entity_id
_entity_poly.type
_entity_poly.pdbx_seq_one_letter_code
_entity_poly.pdbx_strand_id
1 'polypeptide(L)'
;LQGFKSRSSQYTILPTPLPDDAPRSPINDFYFTDSPTQDSLAVMDACLKIGALPRAQKIFHLLREQRRGDPVLEPRLFNAFLNAYVNMATTNAEERDKWLGDAIQLFSDMQEGKDRVRSTAGSYA
;
A
#
# COMPACT_ATOMS: atom_id res chain seq x y z
N LEU A 1 31.27 33.08 20.93
CA LEU A 1 31.10 31.90 20.05
C LEU A 1 30.56 30.75 20.90
N GLN A 2 29.26 30.73 21.18
CA GLN A 2 28.60 29.71 22.00
C GLN A 2 27.35 29.26 21.26
N GLY A 3 27.23 27.96 20.97
CA GLY A 3 26.02 27.44 20.33
C GLY A 3 26.09 26.10 19.63
N PHE A 4 27.00 25.18 19.96
CA PHE A 4 26.79 23.76 19.61
C PHE A 4 25.81 23.15 20.61
N LYS A 5 24.52 23.44 20.43
CA LYS A 5 23.45 22.72 21.15
C LYS A 5 23.60 21.24 20.82
N SER A 6 23.83 20.44 21.86
CA SER A 6 23.67 18.99 21.86
C SER A 6 22.39 18.62 21.11
N ARG A 7 22.53 18.13 19.86
CA ARG A 7 21.44 17.45 19.17
C ARG A 7 21.39 16.06 19.78
N SER A 8 20.26 15.69 20.38
CA SER A 8 20.00 14.31 20.75
C SER A 8 20.21 13.43 19.52
N SER A 9 21.10 12.44 19.60
CA SER A 9 21.29 11.46 18.53
C SER A 9 19.93 10.86 18.18
N GLN A 10 19.49 11.03 16.93
CA GLN A 10 18.30 10.34 16.44
C GLN A 10 18.64 8.86 16.33
N TYR A 11 18.04 8.05 17.20
CA TYR A 11 18.19 6.61 17.15
C TYR A 11 17.15 6.04 16.18
N THR A 12 17.62 5.35 15.14
CA THR A 12 16.76 4.47 14.35
C THR A 12 16.73 3.12 15.04
N ILE A 13 15.61 2.81 15.69
CA ILE A 13 15.39 1.49 16.29
C ILE A 13 15.06 0.53 15.14
N LEU A 14 15.98 -0.38 14.86
CA LEU A 14 15.74 -1.49 13.94
C LEU A 14 15.06 -2.63 14.71
N PRO A 15 13.94 -3.18 14.23
CA PRO A 15 13.33 -4.35 14.86
C PRO A 15 14.31 -5.53 14.79
N THR A 16 14.34 -6.34 15.83
CA THR A 16 15.10 -7.58 15.86
C THR A 16 14.68 -8.48 14.71
N PRO A 17 15.62 -8.99 13.88
CA PRO A 17 15.28 -9.86 12.77
C PRO A 17 14.58 -11.13 13.26
N LEU A 18 13.69 -11.68 12.43
CA LEU A 18 13.01 -12.94 12.73
C LEU A 18 14.03 -14.09 12.76
N PRO A 19 14.00 -14.98 13.77
CA PRO A 19 14.84 -16.19 13.80
C PRO A 19 14.61 -17.09 12.59
N ASP A 20 15.66 -17.72 12.06
CA ASP A 20 15.58 -18.60 10.87
C ASP A 20 14.65 -19.81 11.07
N ASP A 21 14.45 -20.23 12.32
CA ASP A 21 13.59 -21.35 12.72
C ASP A 21 12.16 -20.92 13.12
N ALA A 22 11.84 -19.62 13.00
CA ALA A 22 10.52 -19.12 13.34
C ALA A 22 9.45 -19.71 12.38
N PRO A 23 8.34 -20.24 12.91
CA PRO A 23 7.25 -20.72 12.08
C PRO A 23 6.63 -19.56 11.28
N ARG A 24 6.28 -19.83 10.02
CA ARG A 24 5.51 -18.90 9.20
C ARG A 24 4.19 -18.61 9.90
N SER A 25 3.99 -17.34 10.24
CA SER A 25 2.77 -16.86 10.85
C SER A 25 2.35 -15.57 10.15
N PRO A 26 1.05 -15.27 10.03
CA PRO A 26 0.58 -14.07 9.32
C PRO A 26 1.16 -12.77 9.88
N ILE A 27 1.44 -12.72 11.19
CA ILE A 27 2.06 -11.55 11.83
C ILE A 27 3.54 -11.43 11.47
N ASN A 28 4.26 -12.54 11.36
CA ASN A 28 5.66 -12.54 10.94
C ASN A 28 5.77 -12.17 9.46
N ASP A 29 4.91 -12.71 8.62
CA ASP A 29 4.90 -12.42 7.18
C ASP A 29 4.60 -10.92 6.92
N PHE A 30 3.77 -10.30 7.78
CA PHE A 30 3.49 -8.86 7.72
C PHE A 30 4.70 -7.99 8.10
N TYR A 31 5.33 -8.26 9.25
CA TYR A 31 6.43 -7.41 9.76
C TYR A 31 7.78 -7.70 9.08
N PHE A 32 7.99 -8.94 8.63
CA PHE A 32 9.24 -9.44 8.07
C PHE A 32 9.06 -9.95 6.64
N THR A 33 8.22 -9.28 5.84
CA THR A 33 8.13 -9.56 4.41
C THR A 33 9.50 -9.36 3.74
N ASP A 34 9.72 -10.09 2.65
CA ASP A 34 10.94 -10.02 1.85
C ASP A 34 11.20 -8.62 1.29
N SER A 35 12.49 -8.33 1.09
CA SER A 35 12.97 -7.04 0.61
C SER A 35 12.34 -6.57 -0.71
N PRO A 36 12.15 -7.41 -1.75
CA PRO A 36 11.48 -6.97 -2.98
C PRO A 36 10.03 -6.48 -2.76
N THR A 37 9.30 -7.14 -1.86
CA THR A 37 7.94 -6.74 -1.52
C THR A 37 7.93 -5.43 -0.76
N GLN A 38 8.83 -5.25 0.22
CA GLN A 38 8.98 -3.98 0.94
C GLN A 38 9.32 -2.82 -0.01
N ASP A 39 10.23 -3.05 -0.96
CA ASP A 39 10.59 -2.04 -1.96
C ASP A 39 9.40 -1.67 -2.84
N SER A 40 8.63 -2.66 -3.29
CA SER A 40 7.41 -2.43 -4.09
C SER A 40 6.37 -1.59 -3.34
N LEU A 41 6.15 -1.87 -2.05
CA LEU A 41 5.27 -1.07 -1.19
C LEU A 41 5.78 0.37 -1.03
N ALA A 42 7.08 0.54 -0.79
CA ALA A 42 7.69 1.85 -0.63
C ALA A 42 7.57 2.70 -1.91
N VAL A 43 7.80 2.08 -3.08
CA VAL A 43 7.63 2.75 -4.37
C VAL A 43 6.17 3.11 -4.61
N MET A 44 5.22 2.24 -4.27
CA MET A 44 3.79 2.56 -4.39
C MET A 44 3.39 3.75 -3.51
N ASP A 45 3.77 3.76 -2.24
CA ASP A 45 3.47 4.87 -1.32
C ASP A 45 4.07 6.19 -1.82
N ALA A 46 5.31 6.16 -2.30
CA ALA A 46 5.95 7.32 -2.92
C ALA A 46 5.19 7.80 -4.16
N CYS A 47 4.76 6.87 -5.03
CA CYS A 47 4.01 7.20 -6.25
C CYS A 47 2.64 7.82 -5.93
N LEU A 48 1.94 7.30 -4.92
CA LEU A 48 0.65 7.86 -4.47
C LEU A 48 0.81 9.30 -3.96
N LYS A 49 1.90 9.60 -3.24
CA LYS A 49 2.18 10.95 -2.71
C LYS A 49 2.51 11.98 -3.80
N ILE A 50 3.21 11.57 -4.85
CA ILE A 50 3.61 12.48 -5.94
C ILE A 50 2.58 12.54 -7.09
N GLY A 51 1.47 11.81 -7.00
CA GLY A 51 0.44 11.76 -8.04
C GLY A 51 0.79 10.89 -9.26
N ALA A 52 1.80 10.02 -9.15
CA ALA A 52 2.19 9.08 -10.22
C ALA A 52 1.32 7.81 -10.21
N LEU A 53 -0.01 7.96 -10.20
CA LEU A 53 -0.97 6.87 -10.03
C LEU A 53 -0.83 5.74 -11.06
N PRO A 54 -0.64 5.99 -12.38
CA PRO A 54 -0.49 4.90 -13.36
C PRO A 54 0.69 3.97 -13.06
N ARG A 55 1.76 4.50 -12.47
CA ARG A 55 2.92 3.70 -12.05
C ARG A 55 2.60 2.88 -10.81
N ALA A 56 1.97 3.49 -9.81
CA ALA A 56 1.53 2.80 -8.61
C ALA A 56 0.57 1.65 -8.94
N GLN A 57 -0.38 1.88 -9.86
CA GLN A 57 -1.36 0.91 -10.31
C GLN A 57 -0.71 -0.34 -10.92
N LYS A 58 0.32 -0.18 -11.76
CA LYS A 58 1.05 -1.33 -12.34
C LYS A 58 1.70 -2.19 -11.25
N ILE A 59 2.33 -1.56 -10.27
CA ILE A 59 2.98 -2.28 -9.17
C ILE A 59 1.94 -2.97 -8.29
N PHE A 60 0.82 -2.29 -8.02
CA PHE A 60 -0.28 -2.83 -7.24
C PHE A 60 -0.90 -4.08 -7.88
N HIS A 61 -1.18 -4.04 -9.18
CA HIS A 61 -1.71 -5.21 -9.91
C HIS A 61 -0.71 -6.36 -9.92
N LEU A 62 0.57 -6.07 -10.17
CA LEU A 62 1.62 -7.09 -10.12
C LEU A 62 1.70 -7.75 -8.73
N LEU A 63 1.61 -6.95 -7.67
CA LEU A 63 1.64 -7.45 -6.30
C LEU A 63 0.41 -8.30 -5.98
N ARG A 64 -0.78 -7.90 -6.42
CA ARG A 64 -2.02 -8.68 -6.27
C ARG A 64 -1.96 -10.03 -6.99
N GLU A 65 -1.36 -10.07 -8.18
CA GLU A 65 -1.18 -11.31 -8.94
C GLU A 65 -0.18 -12.26 -8.27
N GLN A 66 0.97 -11.73 -7.84
CA GLN A 66 2.04 -12.55 -7.26
C GLN A 66 1.75 -13.00 -5.84
N ARG A 67 1.04 -12.16 -5.06
CA ARG A 67 0.88 -12.32 -3.61
C ARG A 67 -0.57 -12.29 -3.17
N ARG A 68 -1.41 -12.96 -3.94
CA ARG A 68 -2.84 -13.00 -3.67
C ARG A 68 -3.14 -13.56 -2.28
N GLY A 69 -3.80 -12.77 -1.44
CA GLY A 69 -4.15 -13.17 -0.07
C GLY A 69 -3.01 -13.08 0.95
N ASP A 70 -1.91 -12.43 0.60
CA ASP A 70 -0.80 -12.10 1.50
C ASP A 70 -1.26 -11.02 2.51
N PRO A 71 -0.94 -11.15 3.82
CA PRO A 71 -1.27 -10.16 4.85
C PRO A 71 -0.82 -8.72 4.53
N VAL A 72 0.21 -8.57 3.71
CA VAL A 72 0.73 -7.27 3.26
C VAL A 72 -0.30 -6.48 2.44
N LEU A 73 -1.24 -7.16 1.77
CA LEU A 73 -2.34 -6.54 1.03
C LEU A 73 -3.44 -6.07 2.00
N GLU A 74 -3.15 -5.03 2.79
CA GLU A 74 -4.09 -4.53 3.78
C GLU A 74 -5.24 -3.70 3.17
N PRO A 75 -6.43 -3.68 3.79
CA PRO A 75 -7.55 -2.83 3.36
C PRO A 75 -7.19 -1.34 3.23
N ARG A 76 -6.21 -0.86 4.02
CA ARG A 76 -5.74 0.53 3.97
C ARG A 76 -5.10 0.88 2.63
N LEU A 77 -4.32 -0.03 2.05
CA LEU A 77 -3.70 0.16 0.73
C LEU A 77 -4.78 0.28 -0.35
N PHE A 78 -5.79 -0.58 -0.29
CA PHE A 78 -6.90 -0.56 -1.24
C PHE A 78 -7.70 0.75 -1.14
N ASN A 79 -8.02 1.20 0.08
CA ASN A 79 -8.69 2.48 0.29
C ASN A 79 -7.86 3.67 -0.23
N ALA A 80 -6.53 3.62 -0.09
CA ALA A 80 -5.64 4.65 -0.66
C ALA A 80 -5.73 4.70 -2.20
N PHE A 81 -5.80 3.54 -2.86
CA PHE A 81 -6.03 3.46 -4.30
C PHE A 81 -7.42 3.94 -4.71
N LEU A 82 -8.48 3.57 -3.98
CA LEU A 82 -9.83 4.08 -4.24
C LEU A 82 -9.86 5.61 -4.20
N ASN A 83 -9.29 6.21 -3.16
CA ASN A 83 -9.20 7.67 -3.04
C ASN A 83 -8.39 8.29 -4.17
N ALA A 84 -7.28 7.67 -4.56
CA ALA A 84 -6.45 8.16 -5.65
C ALA A 84 -7.18 8.10 -7.01
N TYR A 85 -7.93 7.02 -7.28
CA TYR A 85 -8.73 6.91 -8.51
C TYR A 85 -9.84 7.95 -8.56
N VAL A 86 -10.57 8.15 -7.45
CA VAL A 86 -11.61 9.19 -7.37
C VAL A 86 -10.99 10.58 -7.60
N ASN A 87 -9.83 10.86 -7.00
CA ASN A 87 -9.13 12.14 -7.19
C ASN A 87 -8.65 12.32 -8.65
N MET A 88 -8.20 11.25 -9.31
CA MET A 88 -7.85 11.30 -10.73
C MET A 88 -9.08 11.52 -11.61
N ALA A 89 -10.21 10.90 -11.29
CA ALA A 89 -11.47 11.12 -12.00
C ALA A 89 -11.99 12.56 -11.86
N THR A 90 -11.74 13.22 -10.72
CA THR A 90 -12.12 14.63 -10.50
C THR A 90 -11.17 15.61 -11.19
N THR A 91 -9.88 15.26 -11.28
CA THR A 91 -8.85 16.16 -11.83
C THR A 91 -8.69 16.01 -13.35
N ASN A 92 -8.82 14.79 -13.87
CA ASN A 92 -8.68 14.48 -15.29
C ASN A 92 -10.03 14.10 -15.89
N ALA A 93 -10.75 15.10 -16.41
CA ALA A 93 -12.08 14.92 -16.97
C ALA A 93 -12.11 14.04 -18.24
N GLU A 94 -11.02 14.00 -19.02
CA GLU A 94 -10.95 13.23 -20.26
C GLU A 94 -10.91 11.72 -20.01
N GLU A 95 -10.22 11.29 -18.95
CA GLU A 95 -10.13 9.89 -18.55
C GLU A 95 -11.04 9.53 -17.36
N ARG A 96 -12.04 10.37 -17.06
CA ARG A 96 -12.89 10.21 -15.88
C ARG A 96 -13.54 8.83 -15.80
N ASP A 97 -14.11 8.35 -16.91
CA ASP A 97 -14.82 7.08 -16.95
C ASP A 97 -13.89 5.89 -16.70
N LYS A 98 -12.65 5.98 -17.17
CA LYS A 98 -11.61 4.97 -16.93
C LYS A 98 -11.26 4.91 -15.44
N TRP A 99 -11.00 6.05 -14.81
CA TRP A 99 -10.63 6.10 -13.39
C TRP A 99 -11.78 5.66 -12.47
N LEU A 100 -13.02 6.03 -12.80
CA LEU A 100 -14.20 5.56 -12.08
C LEU A 100 -14.43 4.06 -12.30
N GLY A 101 -14.24 3.55 -13.52
CA GLY A 101 -14.32 2.13 -13.82
C GLY A 101 -13.33 1.31 -12.98
N ASP A 102 -12.07 1.75 -12.92
CA ASP A 102 -11.02 1.13 -12.11
C ASP A 102 -11.37 1.15 -10.61
N ALA A 103 -11.92 2.26 -10.10
CA ALA A 103 -12.35 2.38 -8.70
C ALA A 103 -13.52 1.42 -8.39
N ILE A 104 -14.53 1.37 -9.26
CA ILE A 104 -15.69 0.49 -9.10
C ILE A 104 -15.26 -0.98 -9.13
N GLN A 105 -14.37 -1.33 -10.05
CA GLN A 105 -13.85 -2.69 -10.15
C GLN A 105 -13.07 -3.08 -8.89
N LEU A 106 -12.19 -2.19 -8.40
CA LEU A 106 -11.44 -2.45 -7.17
C LEU A 106 -12.35 -2.60 -5.95
N PHE A 107 -13.37 -1.76 -5.84
CA PHE A 107 -14.35 -1.85 -4.76
C PHE A 107 -15.16 -3.15 -4.83
N SER A 108 -15.58 -3.55 -6.04
CA SER A 108 -16.30 -4.81 -6.25
C SER A 108 -15.44 -6.02 -5.85
N ASP A 109 -14.15 -6.00 -6.20
CA ASP A 109 -13.19 -7.03 -5.79
C ASP A 109 -13.09 -7.13 -4.25
N MET A 110 -13.09 -5.99 -3.54
CA MET A 110 -13.08 -5.97 -2.07
C MET A 110 -14.40 -6.48 -1.46
N GLN A 111 -15.54 -6.25 -2.10
CA GLN A 111 -16.84 -6.76 -1.63
C GLN A 111 -16.93 -8.27 -1.77
N GLU A 112 -16.43 -8.80 -2.89
CA GLU A 112 -16.35 -10.24 -3.15
C GLU A 112 -15.33 -10.95 -2.26
N GLY A 113 -14.50 -10.19 -1.52
CA GLY A 113 -13.44 -10.75 -0.70
C GLY A 113 -12.29 -11.32 -1.51
N LYS A 114 -12.12 -10.85 -2.77
CA LYS A 114 -10.94 -11.20 -3.57
C LYS A 114 -9.70 -10.72 -2.82
N ASP A 115 -8.63 -11.50 -2.95
CA ASP A 115 -7.34 -11.22 -2.32
C ASP A 115 -7.38 -11.24 -0.78
N ARG A 116 -8.42 -11.87 -0.19
CA ARG A 116 -8.69 -11.94 1.26
C ARG A 116 -8.88 -10.57 1.93
N VAL A 117 -9.14 -9.53 1.15
CA VAL A 117 -9.42 -8.18 1.64
C VAL A 117 -10.92 -7.94 1.61
N ARG A 118 -11.49 -7.42 2.70
CA ARG A 118 -12.90 -7.01 2.76
C ARG A 118 -13.03 -5.49 2.77
N SER A 119 -14.14 -5.01 2.22
CA SER A 119 -14.54 -3.62 2.34
C SER A 119 -14.62 -3.21 3.82
N THR A 120 -14.16 -2.00 4.11
CA THR A 120 -14.18 -1.42 5.45
C THR A 120 -15.04 -0.16 5.44
N ALA A 121 -15.35 0.41 6.60
CA ALA A 121 -16.09 1.67 6.68
C ALA A 121 -15.43 2.78 5.83
N GLY A 122 -14.09 2.82 5.77
CA GLY A 122 -13.34 3.76 4.93
C GLY A 122 -13.44 3.51 3.42
N SER A 123 -13.93 2.35 2.98
CA SER A 123 -14.17 2.07 1.55
C SER A 123 -15.45 2.74 1.03
N TYR A 124 -16.32 3.23 1.92
CA TYR A 124 -17.58 3.92 1.61
C TYR A 124 -17.52 5.43 1.86
N ALA A 125 -16.38 5.93 2.34
CA ALA A 125 -16.19 7.31 2.79
C ALA A 125 -15.95 8.28 1.63
#